data_AF-A0A6G0AA73-F1
#
_entry.id   AF-A0A6G0AA73-F1
#
_cell.length_a   1.000
_cell.length_b   1.000
_cell.length_c   1.000
_cell.angle_alpha   90.00
_cell.angle_beta   90.00
_cell.angle_gamma   90.00
#
_symmetry.space_group_name_H-M   'P 1'
#
loop_
_entity.id
_entity.type
_entity.pdbx_description
1 polymer ?
#
loop_
_entity_poly.entity_id
_entity_poly.type
_entity_poly.pdbx_seq_one_letter_code
_entity_poly.pdbx_strand_id
1 'polypeptide(L)' 'MPVPDPRLLFTYCCARLGIDPRGERGLTTTEVAVITFLLVGAAIVVLGIIYAAAKGNADNIPTPEQPGG' A
#
# COMPACT_ATOMS: atom_id res chain seq x y z
N MET A 1 -11.74 16.76 14.90
CA MET A 1 -12.22 17.00 13.53
C MET A 1 -13.18 15.86 13.19
N PRO A 2 -14.39 16.12 12.67
CA PRO A 2 -15.27 15.03 12.23
C PRO A 2 -14.58 14.32 11.07
N VAL A 3 -14.38 13.00 11.20
CA VAL A 3 -13.80 12.18 10.12
C VAL A 3 -14.84 12.16 8.99
N PRO A 4 -14.49 12.60 7.76
CA PRO A 4 -15.42 12.56 6.65
C PRO A 4 -15.86 11.13 6.40
N ASP A 5 -17.15 10.91 6.16
CA ASP A 5 -17.67 9.59 5.82
C ASP A 5 -16.93 9.06 4.57
N PRO A 6 -16.24 7.90 4.66
CA PRO A 6 -15.54 7.31 3.53
C PRO A 6 -16.43 7.11 2.30
N ARG A 7 -17.73 6.87 2.51
CA ARG A 7 -18.71 6.70 1.42
C ARG A 7 -18.94 8.00 0.66
N LEU A 8 -18.98 9.12 1.37
CA LEU A 8 -19.09 10.45 0.75
C LEU A 8 -17.83 10.81 -0.02
N LEU A 9 -16.65 10.55 0.55
CA LEU A 9 -15.38 10.74 -0.14
C LEU A 9 -15.30 9.91 -1.41
N PHE A 10 -15.67 8.63 -1.34
CA PHE A 10 -15.70 7.74 -2.50
C PHE A 10 -16.63 8.26 -3.59
N THR A 11 -17.87 8.62 -3.22
CA THR A 11 -18.88 9.14 -4.17
C THR A 11 -18.42 10.44 -4.82
N TYR A 12 -17.83 11.35 -4.04
CA TYR A 12 -17.26 12.60 -4.55
C TYR A 12 -16.10 12.36 -5.52
N CYS A 13 -15.18 11.45 -5.18
CA CYS A 13 -14.07 11.08 -6.06
C CYS A 13 -14.56 10.45 -7.37
N CYS A 14 -15.52 9.52 -7.31
CA CYS A 14 -16.12 8.94 -8.51
C CYS A 14 -16.77 10.02 -9.39
N ALA A 15 -17.56 10.91 -8.80
CA ALA A 15 -18.19 12.02 -9.52
C ALA A 15 -17.16 12.98 -10.15
N ARG A 16 -16.09 13.32 -9.40
CA ARG A 16 -15.03 14.22 -9.88
C ARG A 16 -14.17 13.62 -10.98
N LEU A 17 -13.98 12.30 -10.96
CA LEU A 17 -13.19 11.57 -11.95
C LEU A 17 -14.04 11.08 -13.14
N GLY A 18 -15.36 11.35 -13.14
CA GLY A 18 -16.27 10.88 -14.18
C GLY A 18 -16.43 9.36 -14.22
N ILE A 19 -16.14 8.69 -13.11
CA ILE A 19 -16.26 7.24 -12.97
C ILE A 19 -17.71 6.92 -12.64
N ASP A 20 -18.38 6.16 -13.52
CA ASP A 20 -19.68 5.56 -13.23
C ASP A 20 -19.46 4.20 -12.55
N PRO A 21 -19.62 4.09 -11.22
CA PRO A 21 -19.45 2.82 -10.50
C PRO A 21 -20.56 1.81 -10.82
N ARG A 22 -21.63 2.22 -11.52
CA ARG A 22 -22.72 1.35 -11.99
C ARG A 22 -22.56 0.96 -13.46
N GLY A 23 -21.49 1.42 -14.12
CA GLY A 23 -21.20 1.03 -15.48
C GLY A 23 -20.84 -0.46 -15.54
N GLU A 24 -21.59 -1.25 -16.32
CA GLU A 24 -21.29 -2.66 -16.56
C GLU A 24 -20.14 -2.89 -17.54
N ARG A 25 -19.39 -1.83 -17.87
CA ARG A 25 -18.26 -1.92 -18.79
C ARG A 25 -17.13 -2.63 -18.04
N GLY A 26 -16.87 -3.88 -18.43
CA GLY A 26 -15.75 -4.65 -17.89
C GLY A 26 -14.42 -3.91 -18.05
N LEU A 27 -13.46 -4.21 -17.18
CA LEU A 27 -12.17 -3.54 -17.16
C LEU A 27 -11.38 -3.86 -18.44
N THR A 28 -10.86 -2.83 -19.11
CA THR A 28 -10.00 -3.00 -20.29
C THR A 28 -8.64 -3.59 -19.90
N THR A 29 -7.97 -4.30 -20.82
CA THR A 29 -6.64 -4.90 -20.57
C THR A 29 -5.62 -3.86 -20.09
N THR A 30 -5.71 -2.62 -20.58
CA THR A 30 -4.87 -1.49 -20.17
C THR A 30 -5.12 -1.07 -18.73
N GLU A 31 -6.38 -1.00 -18.31
CA GLU A 31 -6.74 -0.69 -16.93
C GLU A 31 -6.28 -1.82 -15.99
N VAL A 32 -6.39 -3.09 -16.40
CA VAL A 32 -5.92 -4.24 -15.58
C VAL A 32 -4.42 -4.09 -15.35
N ALA A 33 -3.68 -3.78 -16.42
CA ALA A 33 -2.23 -3.63 -16.35
C ALA A 33 -1.84 -2.49 -15.40
N VAL A 34 -2.48 -1.32 -15.50
CA VAL A 34 -2.20 -0.17 -14.63
C VAL A 34 -2.46 -0.52 -13.17
N ILE A 35 -3.60 -1.12 -12.83
CA ILE A 35 -3.91 -1.52 -11.45
C ILE A 35 -2.88 -2.53 -10.94
N THR A 36 -2.50 -3.51 -11.76
CA THR A 36 -1.49 -4.51 -11.40
C THR A 36 -0.15 -3.85 -11.07
N PHE A 37 0.33 -2.92 -11.91
CA PHE A 37 1.57 -2.19 -11.63
C PHE A 37 1.49 -1.37 -10.34
N LEU A 38 0.36 -0.72 -10.07
CA LEU A 38 0.15 0.03 -8.83
C LEU A 38 0.17 -0.88 -7.60
N LEU A 39 -0.50 -2.02 -7.66
CA LEU A 39 -0.54 -3.00 -6.57
C LEU A 39 0.84 -3.61 -6.30
N VAL A 40 1.57 -4.00 -7.36
CA VAL A 40 2.93 -4.53 -7.23
C VAL A 40 3.88 -3.46 -6.67
N GLY A 41 3.79 -2.22 -7.15
CA GLY A 41 4.58 -1.10 -6.63
C GLY A 41 4.32 -0.85 -5.14
N ALA A 42 3.05 -0.81 -4.72
CA ALA A 42 2.68 -0.65 -3.32
C ALA A 42 3.22 -1.79 -2.44
N ALA A 43 3.15 -3.03 -2.92
CA ALA A 43 3.69 -4.18 -2.20
C ALA A 43 5.22 -4.08 -2.00
N ILE A 44 5.96 -3.67 -3.04
CA ILE A 44 7.41 -3.46 -2.95
C ILE A 44 7.75 -2.36 -1.94
N VAL A 45 7.01 -1.25 -1.93
CA VAL A 45 7.22 -0.16 -0.97
C VAL A 45 7.00 -0.64 0.46
N VAL A 46 5.89 -1.34 0.73
CA VAL A 46 5.61 -1.88 2.07
C VAL A 46 6.69 -2.87 2.50
N LEU A 47 7.13 -3.76 1.59
CA LEU A 47 8.22 -4.69 1.86
C LEU A 47 9.53 -3.94 2.21
N GLY A 48 9.87 -2.88 1.47
CA GLY A 48 11.04 -2.06 1.72
C GLY A 48 11.03 -1.41 3.11
N ILE A 49 9.87 -0.90 3.54
CA ILE A 49 9.68 -0.31 4.87
C ILE A 49 9.91 -1.37 5.96
N ILE A 50 9.28 -2.55 5.82
CA ILE A 50 9.41 -3.64 6.80
C ILE A 50 10.86 -4.13 6.85
N TYR A 51 11.51 -4.30 5.70
CA TYR A 51 12.91 -4.71 5.61
C TYR A 51 13.84 -3.71 6.32
N ALA A 52 13.67 -2.42 6.06
CA ALA A 52 14.47 -1.38 6.71
C ALA A 52 14.28 -1.38 8.24
N ALA A 53 13.04 -1.52 8.72
CA ALA A 53 12.74 -1.62 10.14
C ALA A 53 13.34 -2.88 10.78
N ALA A 54 13.19 -4.04 10.13
CA ALA A 54 13.75 -5.31 10.62
C ALA A 54 15.28 -5.27 10.67
N LYS A 55 15.92 -4.73 9.63
CA LYS A 55 17.38 -4.55 9.60
C LYS A 55 17.85 -3.62 10.71
N GLY A 56 17.19 -2.47 10.88
CA GLY A 56 17.50 -1.55 11.97
C GLY A 56 17.38 -2.21 13.34
N ASN A 57 16.39 -3.07 13.56
CA ASN A 57 16.27 -3.81 14.82
C ASN A 57 17.41 -4.83 14.99
N ALA A 58 17.75 -5.58 13.95
CA ALA A 58 18.83 -6.57 13.98
C ALA A 58 20.19 -5.91 14.28
N ASP A 59 20.47 -4.77 13.65
CA ASP A 59 21.72 -4.01 13.84
C ASP A 59 21.87 -3.44 15.27
N ASN A 60 20.75 -3.30 16.01
CA ASN A 60 20.73 -2.76 17.37
C ASN A 60 20.66 -3.81 18.48
N ILE A 61 20.58 -5.11 18.15
CA ILE A 61 20.69 -6.17 19.17
C ILE A 61 22.17 -6.29 19.56
N PRO A 62 22.53 -6.05 20.85
CA PRO A 62 23.91 -6.24 21.28
C PRO A 62 24.33 -7.68 21.02
N THR A 63 25.48 -7.87 20.38
CA THR A 63 26.10 -9.19 20.25
C THR A 63 26.28 -9.76 21.66
N PRO A 64 25.74 -10.95 21.98
CA PRO A 64 25.95 -11.54 23.29
C PRO A 64 27.44 -11.68 23.55
N GLU A 65 27.93 -11.22 24.71
CA GLU A 65 29.27 -11.58 25.16
C GLU A 65 29.29 -13.10 25.32
N GLN A 66 30.08 -13.78 24.49
CA GLN A 66 30.30 -15.21 24.63
C GLN A 66 30.94 -15.42 26.02
N PRO A 67 30.31 -16.17 26.94
CA PRO A 67 30.92 -16.41 28.24
C PRO A 67 32.29 -17.05 28.01
N GLY A 68 33.30 -16.47 28.65
CA GLY A 68 34.72 -16.71 28.38
C GLY A 68 35.10 -18.18 28.25
N GLY A 69 36.06 -18.43 27.36
CA GLY A 69 36.79 -19.69 27.28
C GLY A 69 37.67 -19.95 28.50
#